data_AF-A0A8S1E8M0-F1
#
_entry.id   AF-A0A8S1E8M0-F1
#
_cell.length_a   1.000
_cell.length_b   1.000
_cell.length_c   1.000
_cell.angle_alpha   90.00
_cell.angle_beta   90.00
_cell.angle_gamma   90.00
#
_symmetry.space_group_name_H-M   'P 1'
#
loop_
_entity.id
_entity.type
_entity.pdbx_description
1 polymer ?
#
loop_
_entity_poly.entity_id
_entity_poly.type
_entity_poly.pdbx_seq_one_letter_code
_entity_poly.pdbx_strand_id
1 'polypeptide(L)' 'MVAERESGRLKEASQKRVLDEASRKRRARKALEALEQDNFHDDPHADLVMSKKVPKFQETLENKKKRSKRTQEWF' A
#
# COMPACT_ATOMS: atom_id res chain seq x y z
N MET A 1 6.45 8.91 -3.65
CA MET A 1 7.76 8.75 -2.99
C MET A 1 7.52 8.76 -1.49
N VAL A 2 7.68 7.61 -0.84
CA VAL A 2 7.59 7.53 0.63
C VAL A 2 8.80 8.27 1.17
N ALA A 3 8.58 9.39 1.86
CA ALA A 3 9.64 10.04 2.61
C ALA A 3 9.95 9.14 3.81
N GLU A 4 11.00 8.33 3.71
CA GLU A 4 11.59 7.67 4.87
C GLU A 4 11.93 8.77 5.88
N ARG A 5 11.13 8.87 6.94
CA ARG A 5 11.39 9.77 8.06
C ARG A 5 12.56 9.21 8.87
N GLU A 6 13.76 9.27 8.32
CA GLU A 6 14.97 8.90 9.06
C GLU A 6 15.51 10.09 9.85
N SER A 7 15.81 9.86 11.13
CA SER A 7 16.47 10.87 11.97
C SER A 7 17.95 10.94 11.60
N GLY A 8 18.40 12.07 11.05
CA GLY A 8 19.80 12.28 10.68
C GLY A 8 20.79 12.03 11.84
N ARG A 9 20.34 12.22 13.09
CA ARG A 9 21.14 11.93 14.30
C ARG A 9 21.45 10.43 14.46
N LEU A 10 20.52 9.54 14.09
CA LEU A 10 20.72 8.09 14.16
C LEU A 10 21.70 7.61 13.06
N LYS A 11 21.62 8.22 11.88
CA LYS A 11 22.52 7.94 10.75
C LYS A 11 23.96 8.35 11.08
N GLU A 12 24.15 9.54 11.62
CA GLU A 12 25.48 10.03 11.98
C GLU A 12 26.11 9.23 13.13
N ALA A 13 25.33 8.88 14.15
CA ALA A 13 25.81 8.09 15.28
C ALA A 13 26.16 6.63 14.89
N SER A 14 25.45 6.06 13.92
CA SER A 14 25.73 4.71 13.43
C SER A 14 26.96 4.66 12.51
N GLN A 15 27.21 5.71 11.73
CA GLN A 15 28.41 5.82 10.87
C GLN A 15 29.71 5.98 11.66
N LYS A 16 29.68 6.66 12.81
CA LYS A 16 30.90 6.90 13.62
C LYS A 16 31.34 5.70 14.46
N ARG A 17 30.53 4.65 14.59
CA ARG A 17 30.88 3.45 15.38
C ARG A 17 31.61 2.44 14.50
N VAL A 18 32.92 2.29 14.72
CA VAL A 18 33.69 1.15 14.20
C VAL A 18 33.30 -0.09 14.98
N LEU A 19 32.79 -1.12 14.30
CA LEU A 19 32.49 -2.43 14.89
C LEU A 19 33.46 -3.49 14.42
N ASP A 20 33.67 -4.47 15.30
CA ASP A 20 34.32 -5.72 14.99
C ASP A 20 33.54 -6.50 13.91
N GLU A 21 34.26 -7.33 13.17
CA GLU A 21 33.72 -8.07 12.03
C GLU A 21 32.58 -9.01 12.43
N ALA A 22 32.66 -9.63 13.61
CA ALA A 22 31.60 -10.50 14.11
C ALA A 22 30.30 -9.74 14.38
N SER A 23 30.37 -8.56 15.01
CA SER A 23 29.18 -7.73 15.21
C SER A 23 28.63 -7.12 13.93
N ARG A 24 29.48 -6.81 12.94
CA ARG A 24 29.03 -6.36 11.62
C ARG A 24 28.19 -7.44 10.93
N LYS A 25 28.69 -8.68 10.89
CA LYS A 25 27.95 -9.84 10.35
C LYS A 25 26.64 -10.09 11.09
N ARG A 26 26.63 -9.99 12.42
CA ARG A 26 25.40 -10.15 13.23
C ARG A 26 24.35 -9.11 12.89
N ARG A 27 24.74 -7.83 12.74
CA ARG A 27 23.82 -6.77 12.34
C ARG A 27 23.27 -6.97 10.93
N ALA A 28 24.12 -7.33 9.98
CA ALA A 28 23.71 -7.60 8.61
C ALA A 28 22.67 -8.73 8.55
N ARG A 29 22.92 -9.85 9.25
CA ARG A 29 21.95 -10.96 9.35
C ARG A 29 20.63 -10.53 9.95
N LYS A 30 20.66 -9.80 11.07
CA LYS A 30 19.44 -9.30 11.73
C LYS A 30 18.63 -8.37 10.81
N ALA A 31 19.31 -7.54 10.01
CA ALA A 31 18.64 -6.68 9.05
C ALA A 31 17.94 -7.49 7.95
N LEU A 32 18.59 -8.54 7.42
CA LEU A 32 17.99 -9.43 6.42
C LEU A 32 16.79 -10.21 7.00
N GLU A 33 16.93 -10.79 8.19
CA GLU A 33 15.86 -11.53 8.87
C GLU A 33 14.63 -10.64 9.12
N ALA A 34 14.84 -9.39 9.53
CA ALA A 34 13.74 -8.44 9.72
C ALA A 34 13.02 -8.10 8.40
N LEU A 35 13.76 -7.97 7.30
CA LEU A 35 13.17 -7.76 5.97
C LEU A 35 12.41 -9.01 5.49
N GLU A 36 12.91 -10.21 5.77
CA GLU A 36 12.21 -11.45 5.42
C GLU A 36 10.91 -11.61 6.21
N GLN A 37 10.93 -11.33 7.52
CA GLN A 37 9.73 -11.37 8.37
C GLN A 37 8.70 -10.31 7.97
N ASP A 38 9.13 -9.10 7.59
CA ASP A 38 8.21 -8.03 7.19
C ASP A 38 7.63 -8.21 5.78
N ASN A 39 8.31 -8.95 4.91
CA ASN A 39 7.75 -9.30 3.60
C ASN A 39 6.84 -10.53 3.65
N PHE A 40 6.88 -11.31 4.73
CA PHE A 40 6.04 -12.49 4.92
C PHE A 40 4.78 -12.14 5.72
N HIS A 41 3.95 -11.24 5.18
CA HIS A 41 2.61 -11.00 5.70
C HIS A 41 1.58 -11.49 4.69
N ASP A 42 0.54 -12.15 5.18
CA ASP A 42 -0.61 -12.49 4.35
C ASP A 42 -1.26 -11.20 3.83
N ASP A 43 -1.51 -11.12 2.53
CA ASP A 43 -2.21 -9.97 1.94
C ASP A 43 -3.58 -9.83 2.65
N PRO A 44 -3.85 -8.70 3.34
CA PRO A 44 -5.12 -8.50 4.04
C PRO A 44 -6.34 -8.55 3.09
N HIS A 45 -6.11 -8.50 1.77
CA HIS A 45 -7.13 -8.61 0.73
C HIS A 45 -7.03 -9.89 -0.11
N ALA A 46 -6.27 -10.91 0.32
CA ALA A 46 -6.12 -12.17 -0.43
C ALA A 46 -7.47 -12.81 -0.83
N ASP A 47 -8.46 -12.75 0.05
CA ASP A 47 -9.82 -13.26 -0.16
C ASP A 47 -10.86 -12.16 -0.45
N LEU A 48 -10.43 -10.98 -0.92
CA LEU A 48 -11.35 -9.85 -1.12
C LEU A 48 -12.32 -10.11 -2.27
N VAL A 49 -13.49 -10.65 -1.93
CA VAL A 49 -14.62 -10.78 -2.85
C VAL A 49 -15.38 -9.45 -2.87
N MET A 50 -15.14 -8.65 -3.90
CA MET A 50 -15.90 -7.42 -4.12
C MET A 50 -17.36 -7.73 -4.43
N SER A 51 -18.26 -7.42 -3.49
CA SER A 51 -19.70 -7.60 -3.68
C SER A 51 -20.21 -6.71 -4.82
N LYS A 52 -20.90 -7.31 -5.80
CA LYS A 52 -21.58 -6.58 -6.88
C LYS A 52 -22.75 -5.72 -6.39
N LYS A 53 -23.16 -5.86 -5.12
CA LYS A 53 -24.24 -5.10 -4.49
C LYS A 53 -23.77 -3.79 -3.83
N VAL A 54 -22.47 -3.48 -3.90
CA VAL A 54 -21.95 -2.20 -3.38
C VAL A 54 -22.57 -1.05 -4.18
N PRO A 55 -23.13 -0.02 -3.51
CA PRO A 55 -23.69 1.14 -4.19
C PRO A 55 -22.65 1.81 -5.10
N LYS A 56 -22.96 1.87 -6.39
CA LYS A 56 -22.11 2.54 -7.37
C LYS A 56 -22.48 4.01 -7.39
N PHE A 57 -21.76 4.83 -6.62
CA PHE A 57 -21.92 6.28 -6.61
C PHE A 57 -21.37 6.99 -7.86
N GLN A 58 -21.10 6.24 -8.94
CA GLN A 58 -20.65 6.76 -10.25
C GLN A 58 -21.80 7.37 -11.08
N GLU A 59 -22.85 7.87 -10.43
CA GLU A 59 -23.88 8.65 -11.12
C GLU A 59 -23.39 10.09 -11.25
N THR A 60 -22.40 10.32 -12.12
CA THR A 60 -22.10 11.67 -12.60
C THR A 60 -23.26 12.13 -13.50
N LEU A 61 -23.54 13.45 -13.49
CA LEU A 61 -24.62 14.10 -14.26
C LEU A 61 -24.62 13.74 -15.76
N GLU A 62 -23.51 13.22 -16.29
CA GLU A 62 -23.35 12.75 -17.67
C GLU A 62 -24.16 11.49 -17.99
N ASN A 63 -24.36 10.58 -17.03
CA ASN A 63 -25.07 9.32 -17.26
C ASN A 63 -26.60 9.48 -17.34
N LYS A 64 -27.15 10.55 -16.76
CA LYS A 64 -28.59 10.85 -16.78
C LYS A 64 -29.12 11.19 -18.19
N LYS A 65 -28.29 11.79 -19.04
CA LYS A 65 -28.68 12.22 -20.39
C LYS A 65 -28.98 11.07 -21.36
N LYS A 66 -28.42 9.88 -21.13
CA LYS A 66 -28.64 8.70 -22.00
C LYS A 66 -29.98 7.99 -21.78
N ARG A 67 -30.63 8.17 -20.62
CA ARG A 67 -31.92 7.51 -20.30
C ARG A 67 -33.16 8.27 -20.78
N SER A 68 -33.03 9.50 -21.28
CA SER A 68 -34.16 10.37 -21.64
C SER A 68 -34.68 10.22 -23.09
N LYS A 69 -34.19 9.24 -23.87
CA LYS A 69 -34.61 9.04 -25.27
C LYS A 69 -35.44 7.78 -25.51
N ARG A 70 -36.29 7.40 -24.54
CA ARG A 70 -37.35 6.43 -24.81
C ARG A 70 -38.67 7.18 -24.85
N THR A 71 -38.97 7.73 -26.02
CA THR A 71 -40.29 8.27 -26.37
C THR A 71 -41.32 7.17 -26.16
N GLN A 72 -42.14 7.32 -25.12
CA GLN A 72 -43.38 6.58 -24.99
C GLN A 72 -44.40 7.31 -25.87
N GLU A 73 -44.66 6.76 -27.05
CA GLU A 73 -45.92 7.02 -27.74
C GLU A 73 -47.01 6.22 -27.04
N TRP A 74 -48.06 6.92 -26.62
CA TRP A 74 -49.36 6.34 -26.32
C TRP A 74 -50.40 7.18 -27.06
N PHE A 75 -51.32 6.47 -27.72
CA PHE A 75 -52.41 6.95 -28.55
C PHE A 75 -53.32 7.96 -27.84
#